data_AF-A0A1J4MHH7-F1
#
_entry.id   AF-A0A1J4MHH7-F1
#
_cell.length_a   1.000
_cell.length_b   1.000
_cell.length_c   1.000
_cell.angle_alpha   90.00
_cell.angle_beta   90.00
_cell.angle_gamma   90.00
#
_symmetry.space_group_name_H-M   'P 1'
#
loop_
_entity.id
_entity.type
_entity.pdbx_description
1 polymer ?
#
loop_
_entity_poly.entity_id
_entity_poly.type
_entity_poly.pdbx_seq_one_letter_code
_entity_poly.pdbx_strand_id
1 'polypeptide(L)'
;MGVKTFYNRLFTLYSFPILQKGAIIGSIFGGINGMYQALKYRNYMAIPVFAIGGAISFGFFLGCGMIVISQIYSKQAQKDSYKNFNIYDYFRSSHY
;
A
#
# COMPACT_ATOMS: atom_id res chain seq x y z
N MET A 1 22.44 -15.42 3.61
CA MET A 1 22.19 -14.16 2.88
C MET A 1 20.82 -14.07 2.17
N GLY A 2 19.87 -15.01 2.36
CA GLY A 2 18.79 -15.22 1.37
C GLY A 2 17.41 -14.60 1.62
N VAL A 3 16.97 -14.34 2.85
CA VAL A 3 15.53 -14.06 3.08
C VAL A 3 15.17 -12.58 2.94
N LYS A 4 15.98 -11.67 3.50
CA LYS A 4 15.75 -10.22 3.43
C LYS A 4 15.88 -9.69 1.99
N THR A 5 16.83 -10.21 1.22
CA THR A 5 17.05 -9.83 -0.18
C THR A 5 15.93 -10.32 -1.10
N PHE A 6 15.37 -11.51 -0.83
CA PHE A 6 14.26 -12.07 -1.60
C PHE A 6 12.95 -11.32 -1.33
N TYR A 7 12.68 -10.97 -0.07
CA TYR A 7 11.54 -10.12 0.29
C TYR A 7 11.67 -8.71 -0.33
N ASN A 8 12.88 -8.14 -0.35
CA ASN A 8 13.11 -6.84 -0.97
C ASN A 8 12.89 -6.88 -2.49
N ARG A 9 13.25 -7.98 -3.17
CA ARG A 9 12.96 -8.18 -4.59
C ARG A 9 11.47 -8.43 -4.87
N LEU A 10 10.78 -9.26 -4.07
CA LEU A 10 9.33 -9.47 -4.23
C LEU A 10 8.53 -8.21 -3.95
N PHE A 11 8.92 -7.46 -2.92
CA PHE A 11 8.31 -6.19 -2.59
C PHE A 11 8.53 -5.17 -3.71
N THR A 12 9.74 -5.08 -4.26
CA THR A 12 10.03 -4.22 -5.43
C THR A 12 9.18 -4.63 -6.65
N LEU A 13 9.07 -5.93 -6.95
CA LEU A 13 8.29 -6.43 -8.09
C LEU A 13 6.79 -6.14 -7.99
N TYR A 14 6.20 -6.19 -6.79
CA TYR A 14 4.79 -5.86 -6.58
C TYR A 14 4.53 -4.38 -6.29
N SER A 15 5.51 -3.64 -5.76
CA SER A 15 5.38 -2.22 -5.43
C SER A 15 5.48 -1.32 -6.65
N PHE A 16 6.35 -1.64 -7.62
CA PHE A 16 6.47 -0.89 -8.88
C PHE A 16 5.14 -0.69 -9.64
N PRO A 17 4.33 -1.73 -9.91
CA PRO A 17 3.06 -1.55 -10.61
C PRO A 17 2.02 -0.80 -9.76
N ILE A 18 2.06 -0.90 -8.43
CA ILE A 18 1.18 -0.13 -7.54
C ILE A 18 1.53 1.36 -7.58
N LEU A 19 2.82 1.70 -7.53
CA LEU A 19 3.31 3.08 -7.59
C LEU A 19 2.99 3.71 -8.94
N GLN A 20 3.15 2.95 -10.03
CA GLN A 20 2.76 3.40 -11.37
C GLN A 20 1.26 3.69 -11.47
N LYS A 21 0.41 2.76 -11.03
CA LYS A 21 -1.05 2.98 -11.05
C LYS A 21 -1.47 4.14 -10.15
N GLY A 22 -0.88 4.25 -8.95
CA GLY A 22 -1.13 5.35 -8.03
C GLY A 22 -0.72 6.71 -8.58
N ALA A 23 0.44 6.78 -9.25
CA ALA A 23 0.91 8.00 -9.90
C ALA A 23 0.03 8.39 -11.10
N ILE A 24 -0.41 7.42 -11.91
CA ILE A 24 -1.31 7.68 -13.06
C ILE A 24 -2.66 8.20 -12.58
N ILE A 25 -3.28 7.54 -11.60
CA ILE A 25 -4.59 7.96 -11.07
C ILE A 25 -4.46 9.30 -10.34
N GLY A 26 -3.40 9.49 -9.56
CA GLY A 26 -3.12 10.74 -8.84
C GLY A 26 -2.83 11.92 -9.76
N SER A 27 -2.13 11.70 -10.88
CA SER A 27 -1.86 12.73 -11.88
C SER A 27 -3.09 13.10 -12.71
N ILE A 28 -3.96 12.15 -13.04
CA ILE A 28 -5.24 12.45 -13.71
C ILE A 28 -6.16 13.24 -12.76
N PHE A 29 -6.30 12.79 -11.51
CA PHE A 29 -7.16 13.46 -10.54
C PHE A 29 -6.64 14.85 -10.15
N GLY A 30 -5.31 14.97 -9.97
CA GLY A 30 -4.62 16.23 -9.74
C GLY A 30 -4.67 17.14 -10.97
N GLY A 31 -4.54 16.60 -12.17
CA GLY A 31 -4.64 17.33 -13.43
C GLY A 31 -6.04 17.91 -13.67
N ILE A 32 -7.10 17.13 -13.44
CA ILE A 32 -8.49 17.60 -13.57
C ILE A 32 -8.81 18.71 -12.55
N ASN A 33 -8.43 18.52 -11.28
CA ASN A 33 -8.62 19.56 -10.25
C ASN A 33 -7.76 20.80 -10.52
N GLY A 34 -6.52 20.62 -10.97
CA GLY A 34 -5.62 21.70 -11.37
C GLY A 34 -6.14 22.46 -12.58
N MET A 35 -6.73 21.77 -13.56
CA MET A 35 -7.39 22.38 -14.73
C MET A 35 -8.58 23.22 -14.31
N TYR A 36 -9.42 22.71 -13.41
CA TYR A 36 -10.57 23.45 -12.87
C TYR A 36 -10.12 24.72 -12.13
N GLN A 37 -9.06 24.66 -11.32
CA GLN A 37 -8.50 25.84 -10.68
C GLN A 37 -7.83 26.81 -11.67
N ALA A 38 -7.13 26.29 -12.68
CA ALA A 38 -6.46 27.12 -13.69
C ALA A 38 -7.46 27.93 -14.52
N LEU A 39 -8.62 27.34 -14.86
CA LEU A 39 -9.71 28.06 -15.54
C LEU A 39 -10.34 29.15 -14.65
N LYS A 40 -10.48 28.88 -13.35
CA LYS A 40 -11.11 29.80 -12.39
C LYS A 40 -10.22 30.99 -12.01
N TYR A 41 -8.91 30.76 -11.88
CA TYR A 41 -7.94 31.76 -11.44
C TYR A 41 -7.04 32.29 -12.56
N ARG A 42 -7.26 31.88 -13.82
CA ARG A 42 -6.39 32.14 -15.00
C ARG A 42 -4.91 31.83 -14.77
N ASN A 43 -4.60 30.94 -13.83
CA ASN A 43 -3.24 30.63 -13.44
C ASN A 43 -2.86 29.23 -13.94
N TYR A 44 -2.33 29.17 -15.17
CA TYR A 44 -1.99 27.93 -15.88
C TYR A 44 -0.89 27.10 -15.19
N MET A 45 -0.11 27.70 -14.30
CA MET A 45 0.88 26.99 -13.47
C MET A 45 0.26 26.05 -12.43
N ALA A 46 -1.03 26.20 -12.10
CA ALA A 46 -1.68 25.34 -11.12
C ALA A 46 -1.83 23.88 -11.62
N ILE A 47 -1.95 23.67 -12.94
CA ILE A 47 -2.19 22.35 -13.54
C ILE A 47 -1.08 21.34 -13.22
N PRO A 48 0.22 21.60 -13.54
CA PRO A 48 1.28 20.65 -13.25
C PRO A 48 1.54 20.48 -11.76
N VAL A 49 1.37 21.55 -10.96
CA VAL A 49 1.58 21.50 -9.50
C VAL A 49 0.57 20.57 -8.84
N PHE A 50 -0.71 20.67 -9.21
CA PHE A 50 -1.73 19.77 -8.69
C PHE A 50 -1.59 18.34 -9.24
N ALA A 51 -1.15 18.17 -10.49
CA ALA A 51 -0.90 16.85 -11.06
C ALA A 51 0.26 16.12 -10.35
N ILE A 52 1.38 16.81 -10.09
CA ILE A 52 2.54 16.25 -9.37
C ILE A 52 2.17 15.99 -7.91
N GLY A 53 1.51 16.94 -7.25
CA GLY A 53 1.05 16.78 -5.87
C GLY A 53 0.09 15.61 -5.70
N GLY A 54 -0.86 15.45 -6.64
CA GLY A 54 -1.77 14.31 -6.69
C GLY A 54 -1.05 12.99 -6.92
N ALA A 55 -0.12 12.93 -7.87
CA ALA A 55 0.66 11.72 -8.17
C ALA A 55 1.49 11.26 -6.97
N ILE A 56 2.18 12.18 -6.29
CA ILE A 56 3.03 11.87 -5.13
C ILE A 56 2.17 11.40 -3.95
N SER A 57 1.06 12.09 -3.65
CA SER A 57 0.22 11.76 -2.51
C SER A 57 -0.47 10.40 -2.68
N PHE A 58 -1.08 10.13 -3.83
CA PHE A 58 -1.71 8.83 -4.12
C PHE A 58 -0.70 7.70 -4.25
N GLY A 59 0.48 7.95 -4.84
CA GLY A 59 1.58 6.99 -4.89
C GLY A 59 2.08 6.59 -3.50
N PHE A 60 2.26 7.57 -2.60
CA PHE A 60 2.74 7.33 -1.24
C PHE A 60 1.68 6.61 -0.38
N PHE A 61 0.40 7.00 -0.48
CA PHE A 61 -0.67 6.38 0.30
C PHE A 61 -0.87 4.89 -0.08
N LEU A 62 -0.85 4.57 -1.38
CA LEU A 62 -0.95 3.20 -1.87
C LEU A 62 0.31 2.38 -1.55
N GLY A 63 1.49 3.01 -1.60
CA GLY A 63 2.75 2.38 -1.20
C GLY A 63 2.79 2.02 0.29
N CYS A 64 2.41 2.95 1.18
CA CYS A 64 2.33 2.72 2.62
C CYS A 64 1.25 1.69 2.98
N GLY A 65 0.08 1.74 2.35
CA GLY A 65 -1.01 0.80 2.60
C GLY A 65 -0.58 -0.66 2.39
N MET A 66 0.21 -0.93 1.35
CA MET A 66 0.69 -2.29 1.06
C MET A 66 1.71 -2.81 2.10
N ILE A 67 2.53 -1.92 2.66
CA ILE A 67 3.49 -2.27 3.71
C ILE A 67 2.75 -2.62 5.01
N VAL A 68 1.78 -1.79 5.40
CA VAL A 68 0.98 -2.02 6.60
C VAL A 68 0.20 -3.32 6.49
N ILE A 69 -0.39 -3.61 5.32
CA ILE A 69 -1.09 -4.87 5.08
C ILE A 69 -0.16 -6.06 5.27
N SER A 70 1.05 -6.02 4.71
CA SER A 70 2.03 -7.11 4.87
C SER A 70 2.40 -7.34 6.34
N GLN A 71 2.47 -6.28 7.15
CA GLN A 71 2.74 -6.39 8.58
C GLN A 71 1.56 -6.99 9.35
N ILE A 72 0.33 -6.63 8.98
CA ILE A 72 -0.89 -7.16 9.59
C ILE A 72 -1.01 -8.67 9.30
N TYR A 73 -0.76 -9.11 8.06
CA TYR A 73 -0.78 -10.54 7.71
C TYR A 73 0.23 -11.35 8.55
N SER A 74 1.41 -10.81 8.82
CA SER A 74 2.41 -11.49 9.65
C SER A 74 1.97 -11.62 11.12
N LYS A 75 1.22 -10.65 11.64
CA LYS A 75 0.67 -10.69 13.01
C LYS A 75 -0.50 -11.65 13.14
N GLN A 76 -1.36 -11.73 12.12
CA GLN A 76 -2.51 -12.62 12.09
C GLN A 76 -2.09 -14.10 12.04
N ALA A 77 -1.09 -14.43 11.20
CA ALA A 77 -0.57 -15.79 11.10
C ALA A 77 -0.07 -16.34 12.45
N GLN A 78 0.54 -15.49 13.28
CA GLN A 78 1.00 -15.91 14.62
C GLN A 78 -0.18 -16.12 15.59
N LYS A 79 -1.22 -15.29 15.50
CA LYS A 79 -2.40 -15.37 16.37
C LYS A 79 -3.24 -16.61 16.07
N ASP A 80 -3.38 -16.96 14.80
CA ASP A 80 -4.08 -18.17 14.36
C ASP A 80 -3.31 -19.45 14.69
N SER A 81 -1.98 -19.44 14.60
CA SER A 81 -1.15 -20.55 15.09
C SER A 81 -1.23 -20.70 16.60
N TYR A 82 -1.27 -19.62 17.38
CA TYR A 82 -1.41 -19.72 18.84
C TYR A 82 -2.78 -20.27 19.25
N LYS A 83 -3.85 -19.85 18.56
CA LYS A 83 -5.21 -20.36 18.81
C LYS A 83 -5.35 -21.83 18.43
N ASN A 84 -4.79 -22.24 17.29
CA ASN A 84 -4.75 -23.64 16.90
C ASN A 84 -3.92 -24.46 17.89
N PHE A 85 -2.74 -23.99 18.29
CA PHE A 85 -1.90 -24.67 19.27
C PHE A 85 -2.64 -24.87 20.60
N ASN A 86 -3.33 -23.83 21.11
CA ASN A 86 -4.18 -23.95 22.29
C ASN A 86 -5.31 -24.98 22.10
N ILE A 87 -5.98 -24.97 20.95
CA ILE A 87 -7.04 -25.96 20.66
C ILE A 87 -6.48 -27.37 20.58
N TYR A 88 -5.29 -27.58 20.01
CA TYR A 88 -4.63 -28.89 20.00
C TYR A 88 -4.25 -29.36 21.39
N ASP A 89 -3.75 -28.47 22.26
CA ASP A 89 -3.49 -28.79 23.67
C ASP A 89 -4.79 -29.08 24.44
N TYR A 90 -5.87 -28.38 24.15
CA TYR A 90 -7.21 -28.67 24.69
C TYR A 90 -7.70 -30.06 24.24
N PHE A 91 -7.64 -30.36 22.95
CA PHE A 91 -8.08 -31.65 22.41
C PHE A 91 -7.21 -32.80 22.89
N ARG A 92 -5.90 -32.54 23.03
CA ARG A 92 -4.93 -33.47 23.59
C ARG A 92 -5.22 -33.75 25.08
N SER A 93 -5.61 -32.74 25.86
CA SER A 93 -6.06 -32.90 27.26
C SER A 93 -7.39 -33.63 27.44
N SER A 94 -8.30 -33.60 26.46
CA SER A 94 -9.56 -34.35 26.53
C SER A 94 -9.44 -35.85 26.21
N HIS A 95 -8.26 -36.32 25.82
CA HIS A 95 -7.97 -37.73 25.51
C HIS A 95 -7.13 -38.43 26.58
N TYR A 96 -7.00 -37.85 27.79
CA TYR A 96 -6.41 -38.46 28.98
C TYR A 96 -7.47 -38.69 30.07
#